data_AF-A0A8X8WQB2-F1
#
_entry.id   AF-A0A8X8WQB2-F1
#
_cell.length_a   1.000
_cell.length_b   1.000
_cell.length_c   1.000
_cell.angle_alpha   90.00
_cell.angle_beta   90.00
_cell.angle_gamma   90.00
#
_symmetry.space_group_name_H-M   'P 1'
#
loop_
_entity.id
_entity.type
_entity.pdbx_description
1 polymer ?
#
loop_
_entity_poly.entity_id
_entity_poly.type
_entity_poly.pdbx_seq_one_letter_code
_entity_poly.pdbx_strand_id
1 'polypeptide(L)'
;MAALHGRPKSQKALLSDLASLVSSAYQVLLVPSLRIPVPFESKLVVQFIHISGGEGFGSGSVGLDWNSIERNFRDDVNDRGLLVGDQSLSFKRYELKYSECSICSFAIARATTSYTSRYLFDNYTLIVSEYLDSKRLHQTILESNNEFRRVGRVPEEEFGRILPVYVFDLDITAILLLDRYHQSVAFKDMVIAVRTKSTQAVSDYSCNGHHMFIQTRELERPLVGSILQSMWGISPTHMVWSPRHNSSLVDYTWSVGQTPFGPFSEMPSLSFVQKDAARRNVFLTSLNYSITSGIDVLESIVAHGGERKLLGHNRQTEFYQRWNLFRYKLEKSISALSHFDYEMALYYLRSSDHDLYGMHSLVYQASQELEASLVCFKDPPFPWASFLMCVGICIALVYAYAKRDKFFQNKRKQF
;
A
#
# COMPACT_ATOMS: atom_id res chain seq x y z
N MET A 1 -24.29 -11.37 13.91
CA MET A 1 -25.39 -11.71 14.83
C MET A 1 -26.66 -10.85 14.63
N ALA A 2 -26.55 -9.61 14.12
CA ALA A 2 -27.70 -8.74 13.82
C ALA A 2 -28.64 -9.25 12.69
N ALA A 3 -28.19 -10.18 11.83
CA ALA A 3 -29.03 -10.77 10.76
C ALA A 3 -30.17 -11.67 11.27
N LEU A 4 -30.10 -12.15 12.52
CA LEU A 4 -31.08 -13.09 13.08
C LEU A 4 -32.24 -12.43 13.84
N HIS A 5 -32.22 -11.10 14.02
CA HIS A 5 -33.19 -10.38 14.85
C HIS A 5 -34.42 -9.84 14.09
N GLY A 6 -34.77 -10.43 12.94
CA GLY A 6 -36.00 -10.15 12.20
C GLY A 6 -37.01 -11.30 12.27
N ARG A 7 -38.31 -10.99 12.16
CA ARG A 7 -39.41 -11.99 12.02
C ARG A 7 -38.99 -13.15 11.08
N PRO A 8 -39.40 -14.40 11.36
CA PRO A 8 -38.87 -15.58 10.68
C PRO A 8 -39.05 -15.44 9.17
N LYS A 9 -37.95 -15.10 8.48
CA LYS A 9 -37.92 -15.10 7.02
C LYS A 9 -37.79 -16.56 6.57
N SER A 10 -38.37 -16.85 5.41
CA SER A 10 -38.42 -18.18 4.80
C SER A 10 -37.04 -18.89 4.80
N GLN A 11 -37.02 -20.22 4.73
CA GLN A 11 -35.77 -21.02 4.72
C GLN A 11 -34.72 -20.53 3.70
N LYS A 12 -35.15 -19.92 2.59
CA LYS A 12 -34.27 -19.32 1.58
C LYS A 12 -33.49 -18.10 2.10
N ALA A 13 -34.09 -17.30 2.99
CA ALA A 13 -33.43 -16.16 3.60
C ALA A 13 -32.33 -16.58 4.59
N LEU A 14 -32.55 -17.68 5.32
CA LEU A 14 -31.52 -18.20 6.24
C LEU A 14 -30.26 -18.66 5.49
N LEU A 15 -30.42 -19.32 4.34
CA LEU A 15 -29.29 -19.71 3.50
C LEU A 15 -28.54 -18.50 2.94
N SER A 16 -29.26 -17.47 2.48
CA SER A 16 -28.60 -16.25 1.99
C SER A 16 -27.88 -15.49 3.10
N ASP A 17 -28.46 -15.43 4.30
CA ASP A 17 -27.85 -14.74 5.44
C ASP A 17 -26.60 -15.48 5.93
N LEU A 18 -26.64 -16.81 5.96
CA LEU A 18 -25.47 -17.63 6.27
C LEU A 18 -24.36 -17.47 5.22
N ALA A 19 -24.71 -17.53 3.93
CA ALA A 19 -23.74 -17.34 2.85
C ALA A 19 -23.11 -15.93 2.90
N SER A 20 -23.91 -14.91 3.21
CA SER A 20 -23.44 -13.54 3.40
C SER A 20 -22.49 -13.43 4.60
N LEU A 21 -22.82 -14.09 5.72
CA LEU A 21 -21.95 -14.12 6.90
C LEU A 21 -20.61 -14.81 6.61
N VAL A 22 -20.62 -15.95 5.91
CA VAL A 22 -19.40 -16.68 5.53
C VAL A 22 -18.56 -15.85 4.56
N SER A 23 -19.19 -15.22 3.57
CA SER A 23 -18.50 -14.34 2.62
C SER A 23 -17.87 -13.12 3.30
N SER A 24 -18.61 -12.44 4.19
CA SER A 24 -18.08 -11.30 4.94
C SER A 24 -16.96 -11.72 5.90
N ALA A 25 -17.08 -12.88 6.56
CA ALA A 25 -16.02 -13.45 7.37
C ALA A 25 -14.76 -13.70 6.54
N TYR A 26 -14.90 -14.31 5.37
CA TYR A 26 -13.77 -14.52 4.46
C TYR A 26 -13.11 -13.18 4.05
N GLN A 27 -13.91 -12.17 3.73
CA GLN A 27 -13.41 -10.85 3.33
C GLN A 27 -12.66 -10.11 4.44
N VAL A 28 -13.11 -10.22 5.68
CA VAL A 28 -12.47 -9.53 6.82
C VAL A 28 -11.32 -10.32 7.40
N LEU A 29 -11.44 -11.66 7.47
CA LEU A 29 -10.47 -12.52 8.15
C LEU A 29 -9.31 -12.96 7.25
N LEU A 30 -9.56 -13.16 5.94
CA LEU A 30 -8.61 -13.82 5.03
C LEU A 30 -8.20 -12.94 3.84
N VAL A 31 -9.09 -12.11 3.31
CA VAL A 31 -8.79 -11.23 2.14
C VAL A 31 -8.08 -9.96 2.61
N PRO A 32 -7.18 -9.36 1.80
CA PRO A 32 -6.33 -8.26 2.21
C PRO A 32 -7.09 -7.04 2.76
N SER A 33 -6.64 -6.61 3.92
CA SER A 33 -6.93 -5.32 4.54
C SER A 33 -5.78 -4.34 4.28
N LEU A 34 -5.32 -4.20 3.01
CA LEU A 34 -4.24 -3.27 2.65
C LEU A 34 -4.80 -1.91 2.23
N ARG A 35 -4.70 -0.91 3.12
CA ARG A 35 -5.14 0.47 2.87
C ARG A 35 -4.06 1.31 2.18
N ILE A 36 -2.80 1.11 2.54
CA ILE A 36 -1.63 1.81 2.00
C ILE A 36 -0.51 0.80 1.75
N PRO A 37 0.41 1.04 0.79
CA PRO A 37 1.58 0.19 0.62
C PRO A 37 2.47 0.24 1.86
N VAL A 38 3.00 -0.92 2.25
CA VAL A 38 3.82 -1.13 3.44
C VAL A 38 5.14 -1.76 3.02
N PRO A 39 6.19 -0.97 2.76
CA PRO A 39 7.49 -1.53 2.44
C PRO A 39 8.10 -2.23 3.66
N PHE A 40 8.95 -3.23 3.41
CA PHE A 40 9.76 -3.84 4.45
C PHE A 40 10.85 -2.87 4.92
N GLU A 41 10.91 -2.63 6.22
CA GLU A 41 11.90 -1.75 6.86
C GLU A 41 12.40 -2.42 8.14
N SER A 42 13.72 -2.53 8.33
CA SER A 42 14.33 -3.23 9.46
C SER A 42 14.14 -2.51 10.80
N LYS A 43 14.01 -1.18 10.78
CA LYS A 43 13.79 -0.35 11.95
C LYS A 43 12.50 0.44 11.82
N LEU A 44 11.59 0.19 12.76
CA LEU A 44 10.29 0.83 12.88
C LEU A 44 10.30 1.71 14.13
N VAL A 45 9.98 3.00 13.97
CA VAL A 45 9.98 3.96 15.07
C VAL A 45 8.65 4.70 15.12
N VAL A 46 7.94 4.58 16.25
CA VAL A 46 6.74 5.39 16.51
C VAL A 46 7.14 6.54 17.45
N GLN A 47 6.92 7.78 17.01
CA GLN A 47 7.27 8.98 17.76
C GLN A 47 6.00 9.64 18.27
N PHE A 48 5.71 9.51 19.56
CA PHE A 48 4.61 10.22 20.20
C PHE A 48 5.03 11.66 20.48
N ILE A 49 4.26 12.61 19.94
CA ILE A 49 4.42 14.05 20.15
C ILE A 49 3.18 14.52 20.89
N HIS A 50 3.28 14.60 22.20
CA HIS A 50 2.19 15.01 23.09
C HIS A 50 2.19 16.52 23.24
N ILE A 51 1.11 17.16 22.79
CA ILE A 51 0.92 18.61 22.85
C ILE A 51 -0.05 18.90 23.99
N SER A 52 0.47 19.25 25.16
CA SER A 52 -0.29 19.38 26.41
C SER A 52 -0.78 20.80 26.67
N GLY A 53 -2.06 20.96 27.01
CA GLY A 53 -2.67 22.26 27.30
C GLY A 53 -2.55 22.75 28.74
N GLY A 54 -2.25 21.89 29.72
CA GLY A 54 -2.33 22.19 31.16
C GLY A 54 -0.98 22.43 31.86
N GLU A 55 -1.03 23.14 33.00
CA GLU A 55 0.10 23.36 33.92
C GLU A 55 0.31 22.16 34.85
N GLY A 56 0.85 21.05 34.34
CA GLY A 56 1.23 19.95 35.22
C GLY A 56 1.58 18.66 34.51
N PHE A 57 2.84 18.24 34.66
CA PHE A 57 3.27 16.89 34.36
C PHE A 57 2.52 15.90 35.27
N GLY A 58 1.64 15.08 34.69
CA GLY A 58 1.05 13.91 35.36
C GLY A 58 -0.29 14.12 36.10
N SER A 59 -0.85 15.32 36.19
CA SER A 59 -2.12 15.54 36.93
C SER A 59 -3.40 15.27 36.11
N GLY A 60 -3.28 14.94 34.82
CA GLY A 60 -4.39 14.70 33.89
C GLY A 60 -4.25 13.47 32.98
N SER A 61 -3.43 12.47 33.37
CA SER A 61 -3.10 11.31 32.53
C SER A 61 -4.18 10.20 32.48
N VAL A 62 -5.38 10.46 32.98
CA VAL A 62 -6.50 9.50 32.86
C VAL A 62 -6.90 9.40 31.38
N GLY A 63 -6.71 8.23 30.78
CA GLY A 63 -7.05 7.93 29.37
C GLY A 63 -5.95 8.16 28.33
N LEU A 64 -4.69 8.36 28.76
CA LEU A 64 -3.53 8.39 27.86
C LEU A 64 -2.34 7.68 28.51
N ASP A 65 -2.44 6.36 28.70
CA ASP A 65 -1.32 5.54 29.12
C ASP A 65 -0.47 5.06 27.93
N TRP A 66 0.65 5.75 27.70
CA TRP A 66 1.62 5.38 26.67
C TRP A 66 2.14 3.94 26.82
N ASN A 67 2.32 3.46 28.06
CA ASN A 67 2.79 2.09 28.29
C ASN A 67 1.72 1.08 27.87
N SER A 68 0.45 1.36 28.13
CA SER A 68 -0.68 0.54 27.66
C SER A 68 -0.71 0.47 26.13
N ILE A 69 -0.57 1.61 25.45
CA ILE A 69 -0.51 1.66 23.98
C ILE A 69 0.67 0.83 23.47
N GLU A 70 1.86 1.02 24.01
CA GLU A 70 3.06 0.29 23.60
C GLU A 70 2.95 -1.22 23.83
N ARG A 71 2.35 -1.64 24.96
CA ARG A 71 2.13 -3.05 25.28
C ARG A 71 1.31 -3.77 24.21
N ASN A 72 0.30 -3.12 23.63
CA ASN A 72 -0.49 -3.72 22.54
C ASN A 72 0.34 -4.07 21.29
N PHE A 73 1.54 -3.49 21.14
CA PHE A 73 2.48 -3.82 20.07
C PHE A 73 3.69 -4.64 20.56
N ARG A 74 4.04 -4.54 21.85
CA ARG A 74 5.22 -5.16 22.48
C ARG A 74 4.97 -6.52 23.14
N ASP A 75 3.83 -6.72 23.79
CA ASP A 75 3.54 -7.98 24.52
C ASP A 75 3.50 -9.18 23.57
N ASP A 76 3.35 -8.91 22.27
CA ASP A 76 3.43 -9.90 21.20
C ASP A 76 4.84 -10.15 20.65
N VAL A 77 5.89 -9.44 21.11
CA VAL A 77 7.25 -9.56 20.57
C VAL A 77 7.89 -10.91 20.95
N ASN A 78 7.50 -11.50 22.08
CA ASN A 78 7.93 -12.86 22.43
C ASN A 78 7.34 -13.92 21.48
N ASP A 79 6.22 -13.63 20.81
CA ASP A 79 5.58 -14.46 19.75
C ASP A 79 5.77 -13.85 18.33
N ARG A 80 6.70 -12.89 18.17
CA ARG A 80 6.96 -12.13 16.93
C ARG A 80 5.72 -11.44 16.30
N GLY A 81 4.64 -11.20 17.04
CA GLY A 81 3.26 -11.02 16.55
C GLY A 81 3.01 -10.11 15.34
N LEU A 82 3.57 -8.90 15.32
CA LEU A 82 3.39 -7.94 14.21
C LEU A 82 4.62 -7.79 13.30
N LEU A 83 5.78 -8.21 13.79
CA LEU A 83 7.06 -8.03 13.14
C LEU A 83 7.37 -9.25 12.27
N VAL A 84 8.15 -9.03 11.21
CA VAL A 84 8.58 -10.09 10.29
C VAL A 84 10.10 -10.09 10.22
N GLY A 85 10.74 -11.25 10.37
CA GLY A 85 12.19 -11.37 10.22
C GLY A 85 12.97 -10.56 11.26
N ASP A 86 13.89 -9.73 10.78
CA ASP A 86 14.83 -8.93 11.57
C ASP A 86 14.29 -7.54 11.94
N GLN A 87 12.98 -7.31 11.82
CA GLN A 87 12.37 -6.03 12.18
C GLN A 87 12.47 -5.72 13.68
N SER A 88 12.77 -4.47 13.99
CA SER A 88 12.77 -3.93 15.35
C SER A 88 11.75 -2.80 15.47
N LEU A 89 11.01 -2.77 16.57
CA LEU A 89 10.05 -1.71 16.88
C LEU A 89 10.49 -0.94 18.12
N SER A 90 10.57 0.37 17.98
CA SER A 90 10.89 1.28 19.08
C SER A 90 9.88 2.41 19.18
N PHE A 91 9.67 2.88 20.40
CA PHE A 91 8.77 3.97 20.71
C PHE A 91 9.58 5.10 21.34
N LYS A 92 9.35 6.33 20.87
CA LYS A 92 9.93 7.54 21.42
C LYS A 92 8.83 8.50 21.80
N ARG A 93 9.08 9.29 22.85
CA ARG A 93 8.10 10.20 23.41
C ARG A 93 8.72 11.58 23.50
N TYR A 94 7.98 12.55 23.01
CA TYR A 94 8.31 13.96 23.04
C TYR A 94 7.10 14.71 23.57
N GLU A 95 7.37 15.73 24.36
CA GLU A 95 6.32 16.53 24.98
C GLU A 95 6.54 18.00 24.63
N LEU A 96 5.43 18.66 24.34
CA LEU A 96 5.37 20.04 23.93
C LEU A 96 4.20 20.71 24.64
N LYS A 97 4.43 21.87 25.25
CA LYS A 97 3.33 22.66 25.80
C LYS A 97 2.63 23.41 24.69
N TYR A 98 1.31 23.31 24.65
CA TYR A 98 0.47 24.02 23.69
C TYR A 98 0.65 25.55 23.79
N SER A 99 0.84 26.08 25.00
CA SER A 99 1.08 27.51 25.25
C SER A 99 2.40 28.03 24.68
N GLU A 100 3.41 27.16 24.55
CA GLU A 100 4.74 27.50 24.01
C GLU A 100 4.83 27.25 22.50
N CYS A 101 3.78 26.67 21.89
CA CYS A 101 3.74 26.29 20.48
C CYS A 101 2.76 27.14 19.67
N SER A 102 3.23 28.27 19.13
CA SER A 102 2.42 29.16 18.28
C SER A 102 1.87 28.43 17.05
N ILE A 103 2.67 27.56 16.43
CA ILE A 103 2.24 26.77 15.27
C ILE A 103 1.13 25.76 15.63
N CYS A 104 1.15 25.18 16.82
CA CYS A 104 0.10 24.29 17.30
C CYS A 104 -1.22 25.04 17.42
N SER A 105 -1.17 26.25 17.98
CA SER A 105 -2.36 27.11 18.13
C SER A 105 -2.92 27.56 16.78
N PHE A 106 -2.04 27.89 15.83
CA PHE A 106 -2.42 28.21 14.46
C PHE A 106 -3.04 27.01 13.75
N ALA A 107 -2.45 25.83 13.91
CA ALA A 107 -2.93 24.60 13.27
C ALA A 107 -4.35 24.23 13.75
N ILE A 108 -4.61 24.31 15.06
CA ILE A 108 -5.94 24.10 15.62
C ILE A 108 -6.91 25.17 15.10
N ALA A 109 -6.58 26.46 15.21
CA ALA A 109 -7.47 27.53 14.78
C ALA A 109 -7.83 27.45 13.27
N ARG A 110 -6.87 27.08 12.41
CA ARG A 110 -7.09 26.90 10.97
C ARG A 110 -7.92 25.66 10.63
N ALA A 111 -7.82 24.61 11.43
CA ALA A 111 -8.55 23.36 11.25
C ALA A 111 -9.96 23.39 11.88
N THR A 112 -10.22 24.27 12.84
CA THR A 112 -11.54 24.40 13.48
C THR A 112 -12.58 24.85 12.46
N THR A 113 -13.66 24.08 12.41
CA THR A 113 -14.82 24.32 11.55
C THR A 113 -16.08 24.04 12.36
N SER A 114 -17.21 24.62 11.95
CA SER A 114 -18.50 24.39 12.60
C SER A 114 -19.46 23.63 11.70
N TYR A 115 -20.36 22.88 12.31
CA TYR A 115 -21.48 22.22 11.65
C TYR A 115 -22.75 22.40 12.46
N THR A 116 -23.89 22.31 11.78
CA THR A 116 -25.21 22.40 12.42
C THR A 116 -25.89 21.05 12.34
N SER A 117 -26.23 20.48 13.48
CA SER A 117 -27.02 19.25 13.61
C SER A 117 -28.43 19.54 14.09
N ARG A 118 -29.39 18.76 13.58
CA ARG A 118 -30.79 18.84 13.98
C ARG A 118 -31.11 17.67 14.90
N TYR A 119 -31.39 17.97 16.17
CA TYR A 119 -31.83 16.96 17.14
C TYR A 119 -33.34 17.04 17.33
N LEU A 120 -33.98 15.88 17.32
CA LEU A 120 -35.40 15.72 17.65
C LEU A 120 -35.48 15.09 19.04
N PHE A 121 -35.64 15.95 20.05
CA PHE A 121 -36.07 15.51 21.37
C PHE A 121 -37.61 15.51 21.37
N ASP A 122 -38.25 16.57 21.85
CA ASP A 122 -39.70 16.80 21.70
C ASP A 122 -40.04 17.80 20.58
N ASN A 123 -39.11 18.73 20.30
CA ASN A 123 -39.16 19.70 19.19
C ASN A 123 -37.82 19.72 18.45
N TYR A 124 -37.83 20.11 17.18
CA TYR A 124 -36.59 20.23 16.41
C TYR A 124 -35.72 21.36 16.94
N THR A 125 -34.58 21.01 17.51
CA THR A 125 -33.56 21.96 17.97
C THR A 125 -32.35 21.89 17.03
N LEU A 126 -31.85 23.06 16.62
CA LEU A 126 -30.61 23.18 15.87
C LEU A 126 -29.48 23.44 16.85
N ILE A 127 -28.48 22.58 16.87
CA ILE A 127 -27.28 22.71 17.69
C ILE A 127 -26.10 22.96 16.75
N VAL A 128 -25.36 24.04 17.01
CA VAL A 128 -24.11 24.34 16.32
C VAL A 128 -22.97 23.74 17.14
N SER A 129 -22.20 22.86 16.51
CA SER A 129 -21.07 22.16 17.13
C SER A 129 -19.81 22.40 16.30
N GLU A 130 -18.66 22.44 16.97
CA GLU A 130 -17.36 22.60 16.33
C GLU A 130 -16.64 21.26 16.16
N TYR A 131 -15.81 21.15 15.14
CA TYR A 131 -14.95 20.01 14.88
C TYR A 131 -13.67 20.43 14.18
N LEU A 132 -12.67 19.55 14.20
CA LEU A 132 -11.39 19.77 13.53
C LEU A 132 -11.38 19.03 12.19
N ASP A 133 -11.16 19.75 11.09
CA ASP A 133 -10.93 19.17 9.77
C ASP A 133 -9.55 18.50 9.76
N SER A 134 -9.54 17.16 9.69
CA SER A 134 -8.31 16.38 9.79
C SER A 134 -7.36 16.63 8.63
N LYS A 135 -7.88 16.89 7.42
CA LYS A 135 -7.07 17.12 6.22
C LYS A 135 -6.39 18.48 6.28
N ARG A 136 -7.11 19.51 6.73
CA ARG A 136 -6.52 20.85 6.94
C ARG A 136 -5.45 20.83 8.03
N LEU A 137 -5.70 20.07 9.11
CA LEU A 137 -4.74 19.88 10.19
C LEU A 137 -3.49 19.14 9.71
N HIS A 138 -3.66 18.03 8.98
CA HIS A 138 -2.58 17.27 8.34
C HIS A 138 -1.74 18.15 7.41
N GLN A 139 -2.37 18.87 6.50
CA GLN A 139 -1.67 19.76 5.57
C GLN A 139 -0.88 20.84 6.32
N THR A 140 -1.46 21.44 7.37
CA THR A 140 -0.78 22.49 8.14
C THR A 140 0.44 21.94 8.88
N ILE A 141 0.34 20.76 9.48
CA ILE A 141 1.47 20.09 10.15
C ILE A 141 2.55 19.74 9.14
N LEU A 142 2.17 19.22 7.96
CA LEU A 142 3.12 18.87 6.90
C LEU A 142 3.88 20.10 6.37
N GLU A 143 3.17 21.21 6.13
CA GLU A 143 3.75 22.50 5.70
C GLU A 143 4.72 23.08 6.72
N SER A 144 4.57 22.75 8.01
CA SER A 144 5.35 23.32 9.11
C SER A 144 6.15 22.28 9.91
N ASN A 145 6.40 21.10 9.32
CA ASN A 145 7.02 19.96 10.00
C ASN A 145 8.37 20.28 10.65
N ASN A 146 9.20 21.11 10.00
CA ASN A 146 10.51 21.51 10.53
C ASN A 146 10.37 22.33 11.82
N GLU A 147 9.39 23.24 11.88
CA GLU A 147 9.11 24.02 13.08
C GLU A 147 8.53 23.14 14.19
N PHE A 148 7.60 22.24 13.88
CA PHE A 148 7.09 21.26 14.85
C PHE A 148 8.22 20.43 15.49
N ARG A 149 9.15 19.93 14.67
CA ARG A 149 10.31 19.17 15.16
C ARG A 149 11.24 20.02 16.01
N ARG A 150 11.51 21.25 15.58
CA ARG A 150 12.37 22.20 16.32
C ARG A 150 11.79 22.54 17.69
N VAL A 151 10.50 22.89 17.75
CA VAL A 151 9.84 23.28 19.00
C VAL A 151 9.68 22.04 19.91
N GLY A 152 9.33 20.89 19.35
CA GLY A 152 9.22 19.62 20.09
C GLY A 152 10.56 18.95 20.45
N ARG A 153 11.70 19.58 20.12
CA ARG A 153 13.07 19.04 20.32
C ARG A 153 13.23 17.61 19.80
N VAL A 154 12.57 17.30 18.69
CA VAL A 154 12.59 15.98 18.07
C VAL A 154 13.87 15.88 17.23
N PRO A 155 14.80 14.96 17.52
CA PRO A 155 16.01 14.78 16.74
C PRO A 155 15.68 14.26 15.34
N GLU A 156 16.52 14.64 14.37
CA GLU A 156 16.49 13.99 13.06
C GLU A 156 17.04 12.57 13.20
N GLU A 157 16.17 11.58 12.98
CA GLU A 157 16.58 10.19 12.81
C GLU A 157 16.73 9.91 11.32
N GLU A 158 17.90 9.40 10.94
CA GLU A 158 18.25 9.20 9.53
C GLU A 158 17.80 7.84 8.97
N PHE A 159 17.58 6.83 9.84
CA PHE A 159 17.38 5.45 9.39
C PHE A 159 16.11 4.78 9.95
N GLY A 160 15.35 4.18 9.04
CA GLY A 160 14.14 3.41 9.29
C GLY A 160 12.84 4.17 9.01
N ARG A 161 11.71 3.46 9.14
CA ARG A 161 10.38 4.07 8.99
C ARG A 161 9.94 4.73 10.28
N ILE A 162 9.81 6.04 10.24
CA ILE A 162 9.38 6.86 11.38
C ILE A 162 7.92 7.27 11.18
N LEU A 163 7.08 6.95 12.15
CA LEU A 163 5.68 7.38 12.20
C LEU A 163 5.49 8.39 13.35
N PRO A 164 5.37 9.70 13.05
CA PRO A 164 4.99 10.69 14.04
C PRO A 164 3.49 10.56 14.39
N VAL A 165 3.20 10.61 15.69
CA VAL A 165 1.86 10.55 16.27
C VAL A 165 1.64 11.82 17.08
N TYR A 166 0.94 12.78 16.50
CA TYR A 166 0.61 14.05 17.13
C TYR A 166 -0.64 13.89 17.98
N VAL A 167 -0.52 14.16 19.29
CA VAL A 167 -1.65 14.09 20.23
C VAL A 167 -1.91 15.48 20.79
N PHE A 168 -2.96 16.14 20.30
CA PHE A 168 -3.42 17.44 20.78
C PHE A 168 -4.32 17.24 21.99
N ASP A 169 -3.76 17.46 23.17
CA ASP A 169 -4.44 17.37 24.45
C ASP A 169 -4.85 18.76 24.91
N LEU A 170 -6.01 19.20 24.42
CA LEU A 170 -6.47 20.57 24.53
C LEU A 170 -7.21 20.79 25.85
N ASP A 171 -6.84 21.88 26.53
CA ASP A 171 -7.40 22.22 27.85
C ASP A 171 -8.77 22.95 27.77
N ILE A 172 -9.59 22.57 26.80
CA ILE A 172 -10.88 23.17 26.47
C ILE A 172 -12.05 22.27 26.89
N THR A 173 -13.17 22.87 27.30
CA THR A 173 -14.38 22.14 27.70
C THR A 173 -15.29 21.77 26.52
N ALA A 174 -15.15 22.45 25.39
CA ALA A 174 -15.86 22.10 24.16
C ALA A 174 -15.39 20.72 23.64
N ILE A 175 -16.33 19.92 23.15
CA ILE A 175 -16.02 18.64 22.50
C ILE A 175 -15.53 18.94 21.10
N LEU A 176 -14.23 18.72 20.85
CA LEU A 176 -13.64 18.76 19.51
C LEU A 176 -13.21 17.36 19.10
N LEU A 177 -13.79 16.89 18.00
CA LEU A 177 -13.43 15.64 17.33
C LEU A 177 -12.89 15.92 15.93
N LEU A 178 -12.05 15.04 15.43
CA LEU A 178 -11.58 15.06 14.04
C LEU A 178 -12.72 14.60 13.13
N ASP A 179 -13.03 15.40 12.11
CA ASP A 179 -14.08 15.15 11.13
C ASP A 179 -15.43 14.77 11.78
N ARG A 180 -15.73 15.39 12.94
CA ARG A 180 -16.93 15.20 13.79
C ARG A 180 -17.00 13.88 14.55
N TYR A 181 -16.30 12.84 14.11
CA TYR A 181 -16.52 11.47 14.61
C TYR A 181 -15.31 10.83 15.27
N HIS A 182 -14.11 11.27 14.92
CA HIS A 182 -12.89 10.54 15.22
C HIS A 182 -12.09 11.23 16.33
N GLN A 183 -11.61 10.46 17.31
CA GLN A 183 -10.60 10.94 18.24
C GLN A 183 -9.20 10.91 17.61
N SER A 184 -8.99 10.03 16.62
CA SER A 184 -7.73 9.90 15.90
C SER A 184 -7.95 9.57 14.42
N VAL A 185 -7.15 10.14 13.55
CA VAL A 185 -7.14 9.86 12.11
C VAL A 185 -5.74 9.44 11.67
N ALA A 186 -5.69 8.37 10.88
CA ALA A 186 -4.49 7.83 10.28
C ALA A 186 -4.27 8.37 8.87
N PHE A 187 -3.12 9.00 8.64
CA PHE A 187 -2.61 9.37 7.32
C PHE A 187 -1.47 8.42 6.92
N LYS A 188 -0.99 8.51 5.68
CA LYS A 188 0.10 7.64 5.20
C LYS A 188 1.41 7.91 5.97
N ASP A 189 1.61 9.14 6.39
CA ASP A 189 2.85 9.73 6.88
C ASP A 189 2.79 10.15 8.36
N MET A 190 1.61 10.27 8.96
CA MET A 190 1.43 10.61 10.37
C MET A 190 0.10 10.12 10.93
N VAL A 191 -0.02 10.13 12.26
CA VAL A 191 -1.29 9.98 12.98
C VAL A 191 -1.56 11.27 13.74
N ILE A 192 -2.81 11.72 13.70
CA ILE A 192 -3.25 12.89 14.46
C ILE A 192 -4.37 12.45 15.38
N ALA A 193 -4.27 12.78 16.66
CA ALA A 193 -5.29 12.55 17.66
C ALA A 193 -5.60 13.82 18.44
N VAL A 194 -6.83 13.93 18.92
CA VAL A 194 -7.34 15.07 19.68
C VAL A 194 -8.06 14.57 20.92
N ARG A 195 -7.79 15.23 22.04
CA ARG A 195 -8.48 15.06 23.30
C ARG A 195 -8.85 16.43 23.86
N THR A 196 -9.98 16.50 24.56
CA THR A 196 -10.48 17.70 25.24
C THR A 196 -10.81 17.39 26.71
N LYS A 197 -11.15 18.40 27.52
CA LYS A 197 -11.52 18.19 28.92
C LYS A 197 -12.80 17.40 29.08
N SER A 198 -13.74 17.51 28.15
CA SER A 198 -14.99 16.74 28.20
C SER A 198 -14.67 15.24 28.19
N THR A 199 -15.41 14.46 28.98
CA THR A 199 -15.17 13.03 29.17
C THR A 199 -16.01 12.16 28.24
N GLN A 200 -17.15 12.67 27.78
CA GLN A 200 -18.09 11.94 26.94
C GLN A 200 -18.63 12.81 25.82
N ALA A 201 -18.82 12.20 24.66
CA ALA A 201 -19.54 12.78 23.53
C ALA A 201 -20.64 11.82 23.07
N VAL A 202 -21.78 12.36 22.67
CA VAL A 202 -22.85 11.57 22.05
C VAL A 202 -22.38 11.18 20.64
N SER A 203 -22.42 9.90 20.34
CA SER A 203 -22.13 9.37 19.01
C SER A 203 -23.36 9.47 18.11
N ASP A 204 -23.14 9.63 16.81
CA ASP A 204 -24.18 9.50 15.79
C ASP A 204 -24.66 8.04 15.64
N TYR A 205 -23.92 7.08 16.22
CA TYR A 205 -24.31 5.67 16.24
C TYR A 205 -25.30 5.37 17.36
N SER A 206 -26.29 4.53 17.06
CA SER A 206 -27.22 3.98 18.04
C SER A 206 -27.20 2.45 18.02
N CYS A 207 -27.39 1.85 19.19
CA CYS A 207 -27.52 0.42 19.37
C CYS A 207 -28.88 0.13 20.01
N ASN A 208 -29.73 -0.66 19.35
CA ASN A 208 -31.08 -0.99 19.82
C ASN A 208 -31.93 0.23 20.22
N GLY A 209 -31.77 1.37 19.52
CA GLY A 209 -32.49 2.61 19.81
C GLY A 209 -31.88 3.48 20.91
N HIS A 210 -30.79 3.04 21.55
CA HIS A 210 -30.02 3.86 22.50
C HIS A 210 -28.81 4.50 21.82
N HIS A 211 -28.57 5.78 22.12
CA HIS A 211 -27.37 6.46 21.65
C HIS A 211 -26.12 5.87 22.27
N MET A 212 -25.08 5.68 21.45
CA MET A 212 -23.77 5.28 21.93
C MET A 212 -23.02 6.52 22.41
N PHE A 213 -22.18 6.36 23.44
CA PHE A 213 -21.30 7.43 23.93
C PHE A 213 -19.85 7.09 23.60
N ILE A 214 -19.08 8.11 23.23
CA ILE A 214 -17.63 8.01 23.02
C ILE A 214 -16.96 8.61 24.25
N GLN A 215 -16.08 7.85 24.89
CA GLN A 215 -15.22 8.35 25.96
C GLN A 215 -14.08 9.17 25.35
N THR A 216 -14.28 10.48 25.25
CA THR A 216 -13.38 11.40 24.55
C THR A 216 -11.99 11.52 25.18
N ARG A 217 -11.86 11.14 26.45
CA ARG A 217 -10.56 11.12 27.15
C ARG A 217 -9.74 9.86 26.96
N GLU A 218 -10.36 8.75 26.59
CA GLU A 218 -9.68 7.47 26.37
C GLU A 218 -9.17 7.41 24.94
N LEU A 219 -7.86 7.58 24.78
CA LEU A 219 -7.20 7.61 23.47
C LEU A 219 -6.48 6.32 23.13
N GLU A 220 -6.33 5.37 24.06
CA GLU A 220 -5.52 4.17 23.84
C GLU A 220 -6.00 3.37 22.62
N ARG A 221 -7.30 3.05 22.58
CA ARG A 221 -7.93 2.31 21.49
C ARG A 221 -7.84 3.03 20.13
N PRO A 222 -8.32 4.28 19.98
CA PRO A 222 -8.26 4.98 18.69
C PRO A 222 -6.80 5.18 18.21
N LEU A 223 -5.85 5.44 19.11
CA LEU A 223 -4.42 5.53 18.77
C LEU A 223 -3.86 4.21 18.26
N VAL A 224 -4.13 3.09 18.94
CA VAL A 224 -3.68 1.77 18.48
C VAL A 224 -4.21 1.50 17.06
N GLY A 225 -5.50 1.71 16.82
CA GLY A 225 -6.10 1.52 15.50
C GLY A 225 -5.51 2.43 14.42
N SER A 226 -5.19 3.68 14.75
CA SER A 226 -4.60 4.62 13.78
C SER A 226 -3.15 4.30 13.47
N ILE A 227 -2.36 3.88 14.47
CA ILE A 227 -0.98 3.43 14.27
C ILE A 227 -0.95 2.19 13.37
N LEU A 228 -1.85 1.21 13.58
CA LEU A 228 -1.94 0.03 12.71
C LEU A 228 -2.22 0.39 11.24
N GLN A 229 -3.12 1.35 11.01
CA GLN A 229 -3.44 1.84 9.67
C GLN A 229 -2.24 2.50 9.00
N SER A 230 -1.57 3.41 9.69
CA SER A 230 -0.45 4.17 9.12
C SER A 230 0.84 3.38 9.01
N MET A 231 1.09 2.44 9.93
CA MET A 231 2.35 1.71 10.01
C MET A 231 2.32 0.38 9.23
N TRP A 232 1.27 -0.41 9.42
CA TRP A 232 1.10 -1.73 8.79
C TRP A 232 -0.01 -1.78 7.74
N GLY A 233 -0.60 -0.64 7.39
CA GLY A 233 -1.57 -0.54 6.32
C GLY A 233 -2.89 -1.26 6.60
N ILE A 234 -3.17 -1.64 7.85
CA ILE A 234 -4.33 -2.48 8.19
C ILE A 234 -5.62 -1.66 8.05
N SER A 235 -6.53 -2.10 7.19
CA SER A 235 -7.86 -1.50 7.09
C SER A 235 -8.71 -1.75 8.35
N PRO A 236 -9.47 -0.74 8.83
CA PRO A 236 -10.48 -0.93 9.86
C PRO A 236 -11.44 -2.08 9.55
N THR A 237 -11.84 -2.84 10.58
CA THR A 237 -12.61 -4.09 10.40
C THR A 237 -14.02 -3.87 9.85
N HIS A 238 -14.57 -2.66 9.90
CA HIS A 238 -15.83 -2.32 9.22
C HIS A 238 -15.66 -1.86 7.78
N MET A 239 -14.44 -1.73 7.25
CA MET A 239 -14.23 -1.25 5.90
C MET A 239 -13.68 -2.35 5.00
N VAL A 240 -14.39 -2.60 3.90
CA VAL A 240 -14.03 -3.59 2.89
C VAL A 240 -14.03 -2.93 1.51
N TRP A 241 -13.01 -3.22 0.69
CA TRP A 241 -12.98 -2.77 -0.69
C TRP A 241 -13.89 -3.63 -1.56
N SER A 242 -14.77 -3.00 -2.36
CA SER A 242 -15.58 -3.71 -3.35
C SER A 242 -15.08 -3.42 -4.76
N PRO A 243 -14.50 -4.41 -5.46
CA PRO A 243 -14.12 -4.26 -6.87
C PRO A 243 -15.30 -3.93 -7.77
N ARG A 244 -16.51 -4.41 -7.42
CA ARG A 244 -17.73 -4.17 -8.21
C ARG A 244 -18.18 -2.70 -8.15
N HIS A 245 -18.10 -2.09 -6.98
CA HIS A 245 -18.50 -0.70 -6.78
C HIS A 245 -17.34 0.28 -6.97
N ASN A 246 -16.12 -0.23 -7.12
CA ASN A 246 -14.89 0.57 -7.15
C ASN A 246 -14.83 1.55 -5.96
N SER A 247 -15.30 1.09 -4.79
CA SER A 247 -15.41 1.90 -3.59
C SER A 247 -15.28 1.04 -2.34
N SER A 248 -14.92 1.67 -1.22
CA SER A 248 -14.99 1.06 0.10
C SER A 248 -16.44 0.98 0.57
N LEU A 249 -16.85 -0.20 1.03
CA LEU A 249 -18.13 -0.43 1.69
C LEU A 249 -17.92 -0.46 3.20
N VAL A 250 -18.94 0.01 3.94
CA VAL A 250 -18.94 0.01 5.39
C VAL A 250 -19.89 -1.09 5.89
N ASP A 251 -19.36 -2.02 6.67
CA ASP A 251 -20.10 -3.09 7.34
C ASP A 251 -19.62 -3.24 8.78
N TYR A 252 -20.41 -2.77 9.74
CA TYR A 252 -20.07 -2.83 11.16
C TYR A 252 -20.18 -4.22 11.78
N THR A 253 -20.56 -5.26 11.02
CA THR A 253 -20.69 -6.65 11.52
C THR A 253 -19.43 -7.14 12.25
N TRP A 254 -18.24 -6.69 11.82
CA TRP A 254 -16.95 -7.07 12.38
C TRP A 254 -16.26 -5.96 13.19
N SER A 255 -16.98 -4.89 13.52
CA SER A 255 -16.52 -3.83 14.44
C SER A 255 -16.94 -4.06 15.88
N VAL A 256 -17.07 -5.33 16.25
CA VAL A 256 -17.39 -5.80 17.60
C VAL A 256 -16.33 -6.81 18.04
N GLY A 257 -16.08 -6.90 19.35
CA GLY A 257 -15.10 -7.84 19.90
C GLY A 257 -13.68 -7.28 19.95
N GLN A 258 -12.67 -8.13 19.80
CA GLN A 258 -11.25 -7.82 20.02
C GLN A 258 -10.64 -7.06 18.82
N THR A 259 -10.92 -5.77 18.71
CA THR A 259 -10.43 -4.92 17.63
C THR A 259 -10.33 -3.47 18.09
N PRO A 260 -9.23 -2.74 17.81
CA PRO A 260 -9.17 -1.31 18.10
C PRO A 260 -10.07 -0.47 17.16
N PHE A 261 -10.68 -1.09 16.16
CA PHE A 261 -11.47 -0.39 15.13
C PHE A 261 -12.97 -0.36 15.43
N GLY A 262 -13.59 0.72 14.95
CA GLY A 262 -15.03 0.89 14.96
C GLY A 262 -15.57 1.47 16.28
N PRO A 263 -16.83 1.92 16.29
CA PRO A 263 -17.44 2.55 17.46
C PRO A 263 -18.00 1.54 18.48
N PHE A 264 -18.12 0.26 18.12
CA PHE A 264 -18.77 -0.78 18.94
C PHE A 264 -17.79 -1.73 19.63
N SER A 265 -16.48 -1.45 19.55
CA SER A 265 -15.47 -2.14 20.35
C SER A 265 -14.86 -1.19 21.37
N GLU A 266 -14.67 -1.70 22.59
CA GLU A 266 -14.04 -0.99 23.70
C GLU A 266 -12.59 -1.45 23.92
N MET A 267 -12.14 -2.52 23.24
CA MET A 267 -10.81 -3.10 23.49
C MET A 267 -9.73 -2.51 22.58
N PRO A 268 -8.57 -2.09 23.11
CA PRO A 268 -7.43 -1.67 22.30
C PRO A 268 -6.62 -2.85 21.73
N SER A 269 -6.90 -4.09 22.16
CA SER A 269 -6.09 -5.25 21.84
C SER A 269 -6.30 -5.79 20.42
N LEU A 270 -5.27 -6.49 19.92
CA LEU A 270 -5.21 -6.95 18.53
C LEU A 270 -5.69 -8.38 18.40
N SER A 271 -6.60 -8.62 17.47
CA SER A 271 -7.00 -9.97 17.06
C SER A 271 -5.93 -10.65 16.19
N PHE A 272 -5.98 -11.98 16.10
CA PHE A 272 -5.15 -12.79 15.19
C PHE A 272 -5.15 -12.22 13.76
N VAL A 273 -6.32 -11.84 13.26
CA VAL A 273 -6.53 -11.34 11.90
C VAL A 273 -5.73 -10.06 11.64
N GLN A 274 -5.66 -9.17 12.62
CA GLN A 274 -4.92 -7.92 12.51
C GLN A 274 -3.41 -8.19 12.54
N LYS A 275 -2.97 -9.07 13.43
CA LYS A 275 -1.56 -9.48 13.52
C LYS A 275 -1.08 -10.12 12.22
N ASP A 276 -1.89 -11.04 11.71
CA ASP A 276 -1.69 -11.73 10.45
C ASP A 276 -1.66 -10.76 9.26
N ALA A 277 -2.66 -9.86 9.16
CA ALA A 277 -2.71 -8.84 8.12
C ALA A 277 -1.48 -7.91 8.15
N ALA A 278 -1.00 -7.54 9.34
CA ALA A 278 0.18 -6.69 9.49
C ALA A 278 1.40 -7.28 8.78
N ARG A 279 1.64 -8.58 8.97
CA ARG A 279 2.73 -9.31 8.33
C ARG A 279 2.48 -9.45 6.83
N ARG A 280 1.30 -9.94 6.43
CA ARG A 280 0.95 -10.16 5.01
C ARG A 280 1.03 -8.88 4.17
N ASN A 281 0.63 -7.74 4.72
CA ASN A 281 0.66 -6.46 4.01
C ASN A 281 2.07 -6.06 3.55
N VAL A 282 3.10 -6.40 4.34
CA VAL A 282 4.50 -6.23 3.95
C VAL A 282 4.82 -7.10 2.73
N PHE A 283 4.46 -8.38 2.77
CA PHE A 283 4.69 -9.31 1.65
C PHE A 283 3.95 -8.92 0.39
N LEU A 284 2.69 -8.49 0.50
CA LEU A 284 1.90 -8.08 -0.66
C LEU A 284 2.53 -6.88 -1.36
N THR A 285 3.01 -5.90 -0.58
CA THR A 285 3.69 -4.71 -1.13
C THR A 285 4.99 -5.12 -1.83
N SER A 286 5.80 -5.95 -1.18
CA SER A 286 7.07 -6.42 -1.74
C SER A 286 6.89 -7.33 -2.96
N LEU A 287 5.93 -8.25 -2.94
CA LEU A 287 5.59 -9.09 -4.10
C LEU A 287 5.11 -8.25 -5.27
N ASN A 288 4.24 -7.25 -5.02
CA ASN A 288 3.81 -6.33 -6.06
C ASN A 288 5.00 -5.59 -6.65
N TYR A 289 5.94 -5.11 -5.82
CA TYR A 289 7.16 -4.48 -6.29
C TYR A 289 8.04 -5.42 -7.13
N SER A 290 8.33 -6.65 -6.66
CA SER A 290 9.15 -7.61 -7.41
C SER A 290 8.49 -8.03 -8.73
N ILE A 291 7.15 -8.19 -8.76
CA ILE A 291 6.40 -8.49 -9.99
C ILE A 291 6.45 -7.30 -10.96
N THR A 292 6.17 -6.09 -10.49
CA THR A 292 6.22 -4.87 -11.34
C THR A 292 7.63 -4.68 -11.90
N SER A 293 8.67 -4.81 -11.08
CA SER A 293 10.06 -4.75 -11.52
C SER A 293 10.40 -5.85 -12.53
N GLY A 294 9.85 -7.06 -12.38
CA GLY A 294 9.96 -8.13 -13.38
C GLY A 294 9.28 -7.78 -14.71
N ILE A 295 8.13 -7.10 -14.67
CA ILE A 295 7.46 -6.57 -15.87
C ILE A 295 8.34 -5.52 -16.53
N ASP A 296 8.93 -4.59 -15.77
CA ASP A 296 9.81 -3.53 -16.30
C ASP A 296 11.03 -4.11 -17.04
N VAL A 297 11.61 -5.21 -16.54
CA VAL A 297 12.68 -5.95 -17.24
C VAL A 297 12.20 -6.47 -18.59
N LEU A 298 11.02 -7.11 -18.62
CA LEU A 298 10.47 -7.66 -19.86
C LEU A 298 10.12 -6.56 -20.85
N GLU A 299 9.52 -5.46 -20.40
CA GLU A 299 9.22 -4.29 -21.23
C GLU A 299 10.50 -3.67 -21.79
N SER A 300 11.57 -3.60 -20.99
CA SER A 300 12.89 -3.15 -21.46
C SER A 300 13.43 -4.05 -22.57
N ILE A 301 13.30 -5.37 -22.46
CA ILE A 301 13.70 -6.31 -23.51
C ILE A 301 12.89 -6.09 -24.79
N VAL A 302 11.58 -5.89 -24.67
CA VAL A 302 10.69 -5.62 -25.80
C VAL A 302 11.06 -4.31 -26.49
N ALA A 303 11.33 -3.25 -25.73
CA ALA A 303 11.70 -1.94 -26.25
C ALA A 303 12.99 -1.98 -27.09
N HIS A 304 13.95 -2.86 -26.74
CA HIS A 304 15.22 -3.01 -27.45
C HIS A 304 15.18 -4.04 -28.60
N GLY A 305 13.99 -4.33 -29.14
CA GLY A 305 13.83 -5.19 -30.32
C GLY A 305 13.73 -6.69 -30.00
N GLY A 306 13.52 -7.04 -28.73
CA GLY A 306 13.25 -8.39 -28.26
C GLY A 306 14.49 -9.15 -27.80
N GLU A 307 14.22 -10.23 -27.08
CA GLU A 307 15.22 -11.03 -26.36
C GLU A 307 16.39 -11.49 -27.24
N ARG A 308 16.11 -12.02 -28.45
CA ARG A 308 17.15 -12.53 -29.34
C ARG A 308 18.11 -11.47 -29.87
N LYS A 309 17.65 -10.22 -29.99
CA LYS A 309 18.49 -9.11 -30.50
C LYS A 309 19.33 -8.50 -29.39
N LEU A 310 18.73 -8.36 -28.21
CA LEU A 310 19.37 -7.76 -27.05
C LEU A 310 20.32 -8.75 -26.36
N LEU A 311 19.81 -9.92 -26.00
CA LEU A 311 20.50 -10.94 -25.24
C LEU A 311 21.03 -12.00 -26.21
N GLY A 312 22.27 -11.84 -26.68
CA GLY A 312 22.95 -12.87 -27.47
C GLY A 312 22.97 -14.24 -26.76
N HIS A 313 23.34 -15.32 -27.47
CA HIS A 313 23.14 -16.71 -27.01
C HIS A 313 23.58 -17.04 -25.57
N ASN A 314 24.75 -16.54 -25.11
CA ASN A 314 25.24 -16.83 -23.76
C ASN A 314 24.42 -16.11 -22.68
N ARG A 315 24.17 -14.81 -22.84
CA ARG A 315 23.36 -14.00 -21.90
C ARG A 315 21.90 -14.44 -21.88
N GLN A 316 21.40 -14.93 -23.01
CA GLN A 316 20.06 -15.48 -23.13
C GLN A 316 19.84 -16.67 -22.19
N THR A 317 20.81 -17.58 -22.14
CA THR A 317 20.74 -18.78 -21.29
C THR A 317 20.76 -18.41 -19.82
N GLU A 318 21.63 -17.47 -19.43
CA GLU A 318 21.69 -16.95 -18.07
C GLU A 318 20.38 -16.26 -17.66
N PHE A 319 19.81 -15.44 -18.54
CA PHE A 319 18.53 -14.78 -18.32
C PHE A 319 17.41 -15.80 -18.04
N TYR A 320 17.28 -16.84 -18.86
CA TYR A 320 16.27 -17.88 -18.63
C TYR A 320 16.48 -18.65 -17.33
N GLN A 321 17.72 -18.96 -16.97
CA GLN A 321 18.02 -19.62 -15.69
C GLN A 321 17.57 -18.75 -14.51
N ARG A 322 17.92 -17.45 -14.53
CA ARG A 322 17.49 -16.49 -13.49
C ARG A 322 15.99 -16.31 -13.47
N TRP A 323 15.33 -16.21 -14.62
CA TRP A 323 13.87 -16.09 -14.71
C TRP A 323 13.15 -17.30 -14.10
N ASN A 324 13.64 -18.51 -14.41
CA ASN A 324 13.08 -19.74 -13.87
C ASN A 324 13.27 -19.84 -12.35
N LEU A 325 14.44 -19.44 -11.83
CA LEU A 325 14.71 -19.39 -10.39
C LEU A 325 13.87 -18.32 -9.69
N PHE A 326 13.75 -17.13 -10.27
CA PHE A 326 12.89 -16.06 -9.77
C PHE A 326 11.45 -16.54 -9.62
N ARG A 327 10.89 -17.12 -10.68
CA ARG A 327 9.54 -17.69 -10.66
C ARG A 327 9.39 -18.78 -9.59
N TYR A 328 10.33 -19.71 -9.51
CA TYR A 328 10.31 -20.78 -8.51
C TYR A 328 10.31 -20.21 -7.08
N LYS A 329 11.16 -19.23 -6.80
CA LYS A 329 11.25 -18.59 -5.48
C LYS A 329 9.96 -17.83 -5.14
N LEU A 330 9.35 -17.15 -6.10
CA LEU A 330 8.03 -16.52 -5.90
C LEU A 330 6.95 -17.55 -5.57
N GLU A 331 6.86 -18.65 -6.31
CA GLU A 331 5.90 -19.73 -6.04
C GLU A 331 6.11 -20.34 -4.64
N LYS A 332 7.37 -20.52 -4.23
CA LYS A 332 7.72 -20.99 -2.87
C LYS A 332 7.38 -19.97 -1.79
N SER A 333 7.61 -18.68 -2.04
CA SER A 333 7.18 -17.62 -1.14
C SER A 333 5.67 -17.63 -0.93
N ILE A 334 4.89 -17.76 -2.00
CA ILE A 334 3.42 -17.82 -1.94
C ILE A 334 2.96 -19.08 -1.18
N SER A 335 3.60 -20.22 -1.45
CA SER A 335 3.31 -21.47 -0.74
C SER A 335 3.66 -21.39 0.75
N ALA A 336 4.71 -20.68 1.15
CA ALA A 336 5.05 -20.47 2.56
C ALA A 336 4.02 -19.54 3.23
N LEU A 337 3.61 -18.46 2.54
CA LEU A 337 2.56 -17.55 3.02
C LEU A 337 1.23 -18.27 3.26
N SER A 338 0.85 -19.25 2.43
CA SER A 338 -0.39 -20.02 2.64
C SER A 338 -0.37 -20.89 3.90
N HIS A 339 0.82 -21.19 4.42
CA HIS A 339 1.02 -21.93 5.67
C HIS A 339 1.32 -21.01 6.86
N PHE A 340 1.20 -19.69 6.68
CA PHE A 340 1.57 -18.67 7.67
C PHE A 340 3.05 -18.72 8.10
N ASP A 341 3.93 -19.32 7.28
CA ASP A 341 5.37 -19.35 7.49
C ASP A 341 6.01 -18.10 6.88
N TYR A 342 5.93 -17.01 7.65
CA TYR A 342 6.43 -15.69 7.24
C TYR A 342 7.95 -15.62 7.11
N GLU A 343 8.69 -16.40 7.89
CA GLU A 343 10.16 -16.39 7.84
C GLU A 343 10.66 -17.05 6.56
N MET A 344 10.11 -18.21 6.21
CA MET A 344 10.43 -18.90 4.96
C MET A 344 9.96 -18.09 3.74
N ALA A 345 8.79 -17.45 3.82
CA ALA A 345 8.30 -16.56 2.78
C ALA A 345 9.28 -15.39 2.56
N LEU A 346 9.75 -14.75 3.64
CA LEU A 346 10.69 -13.61 3.55
C LEU A 346 12.02 -14.03 2.95
N TYR A 347 12.52 -15.20 3.34
CA TYR A 347 13.73 -15.76 2.78
C TYR A 347 13.65 -15.93 1.26
N TYR A 348 12.60 -16.60 0.76
CA TYR A 348 12.45 -16.81 -0.68
C TYR A 348 12.23 -15.51 -1.44
N LEU A 349 11.44 -14.59 -0.89
CA LEU A 349 11.19 -13.29 -1.49
C LEU A 349 12.47 -12.47 -1.63
N ARG A 350 13.25 -12.29 -0.55
CA ARG A 350 14.54 -11.60 -0.62
C ARG A 350 15.54 -12.31 -1.53
N SER A 351 15.53 -13.65 -1.52
CA SER A 351 16.36 -14.44 -2.43
C SER A 351 15.98 -14.24 -3.90
N SER A 352 14.71 -13.95 -4.19
CA SER A 352 14.22 -13.69 -5.55
C SER A 352 14.68 -12.34 -6.08
N ASP A 353 14.84 -11.35 -5.20
CA ASP A 353 15.33 -10.01 -5.59
C ASP A 353 16.78 -10.07 -6.12
N HIS A 354 17.59 -11.02 -5.67
CA HIS A 354 18.92 -11.26 -6.24
C HIS A 354 18.87 -11.72 -7.70
N ASP A 355 17.92 -12.59 -8.07
CA ASP A 355 17.75 -13.02 -9.45
C ASP A 355 17.22 -11.88 -10.31
N LEU A 356 16.26 -11.12 -9.76
CA LEU A 356 15.68 -9.94 -10.42
C LEU A 356 16.72 -8.86 -10.69
N TYR A 357 17.56 -8.54 -9.71
CA TYR A 357 18.70 -7.64 -9.89
C TYR A 357 19.68 -8.16 -10.94
N GLY A 358 19.98 -9.47 -10.93
CA GLY A 358 20.80 -10.10 -11.95
C GLY A 358 20.22 -9.92 -13.36
N MET A 359 18.91 -10.14 -13.52
CA MET A 359 18.23 -9.93 -14.81
C MET A 359 18.27 -8.47 -15.26
N HIS A 360 18.00 -7.52 -14.36
CA HIS A 360 18.16 -6.09 -14.64
C HIS A 360 19.57 -5.75 -15.12
N SER A 361 20.59 -6.26 -14.44
CA SER A 361 21.99 -6.00 -14.81
C SER A 361 22.36 -6.56 -16.19
N LEU A 362 21.86 -7.75 -16.55
CA LEU A 362 22.08 -8.35 -17.86
C LEU A 362 21.45 -7.52 -18.98
N VAL A 363 20.20 -7.10 -18.78
CA VAL A 363 19.45 -6.27 -19.75
C VAL A 363 20.10 -4.90 -19.90
N TYR A 364 20.51 -4.28 -18.79
CA TYR A 364 21.18 -2.99 -18.78
C TYR A 364 22.54 -3.01 -19.49
N GLN A 365 23.37 -4.03 -19.22
CA GLN A 365 24.66 -4.16 -19.91
C GLN A 365 24.47 -4.43 -21.41
N ALA A 366 23.51 -5.29 -21.76
CA ALA A 366 23.21 -5.57 -23.15
C ALA A 366 22.67 -4.35 -23.90
N SER A 367 21.90 -3.48 -23.24
CA SER A 367 21.36 -2.28 -23.89
C SER A 367 22.43 -1.23 -24.16
N GLN A 368 23.48 -1.14 -23.33
CA GLN A 368 24.60 -0.25 -23.56
C GLN A 368 25.44 -0.63 -24.79
N GLU A 369 25.45 -1.90 -25.16
CA GLU A 369 26.17 -2.40 -26.34
C GLU A 369 25.40 -2.21 -27.65
N LEU A 370 24.14 -1.77 -27.58
CA LEU A 370 23.33 -1.53 -28.77
C LEU A 370 23.72 -0.21 -29.43
N GLU A 371 24.32 -0.29 -30.61
CA GLU A 371 24.53 0.87 -31.47
C GLU A 371 23.24 1.22 -32.22
N ALA A 372 22.75 2.44 -32.02
CA ALA A 372 21.63 2.98 -32.79
C ALA A 372 22.11 3.28 -34.21
N SER A 373 21.77 2.42 -35.17
CA SER A 373 21.98 2.70 -36.59
C SER A 373 20.70 3.26 -37.21
N LEU A 374 20.80 4.48 -37.74
CA LEU A 374 19.70 5.15 -38.44
C LEU A 374 19.74 4.69 -39.91
N VAL A 375 18.94 3.67 -40.24
CA VAL A 375 18.83 3.19 -41.62
C VAL A 375 17.86 4.09 -42.37
N CYS A 376 18.38 5.18 -42.97
CA CYS A 376 17.57 6.17 -43.70
C CYS A 376 17.03 5.63 -45.04
N PHE A 377 17.68 4.62 -45.62
CA PHE A 377 17.30 4.02 -46.89
C PHE A 377 17.46 2.51 -46.81
N LYS A 378 16.36 1.79 -47.06
CA LYS A 378 16.41 0.35 -47.28
C LYS A 378 16.77 0.15 -48.75
N ASP A 379 18.03 -0.19 -49.02
CA ASP A 379 18.47 -0.41 -50.40
C ASP A 379 17.53 -1.40 -51.09
N PRO A 380 17.10 -1.11 -52.35
CA PRO A 380 16.28 -2.04 -53.09
C PRO A 380 17.01 -3.38 -53.19
N PRO A 381 16.31 -4.52 -53.02
CA PRO A 381 16.94 -5.82 -53.10
C PRO A 381 17.69 -5.94 -54.43
N PHE A 382 18.93 -6.41 -54.39
CA PHE A 382 19.77 -6.56 -55.57
C PHE A 382 18.97 -7.28 -56.67
N PRO A 383 18.89 -6.73 -57.90
CA PRO A 383 17.99 -7.25 -58.95
C PRO A 383 18.55 -8.54 -59.55
N TRP A 384 18.48 -9.63 -58.79
CA TRP A 384 18.95 -10.97 -59.17
C TRP A 384 18.38 -11.43 -60.50
N ALA A 385 17.12 -11.09 -60.79
CA ALA A 385 16.49 -11.40 -62.07
C ALA A 385 17.21 -10.72 -63.25
N SER A 386 17.51 -9.42 -63.14
CA SER A 386 18.24 -8.69 -64.18
C SER A 386 19.68 -9.20 -64.32
N PHE A 387 20.36 -9.48 -63.20
CA PHE A 387 21.71 -10.03 -63.22
C PHE A 387 21.77 -11.42 -63.87
N LEU A 388 20.88 -12.33 -63.47
CA LEU A 388 20.80 -13.68 -64.03
C LEU A 388 20.40 -13.68 -65.52
N MET A 389 19.50 -12.77 -65.92
CA MET A 389 19.15 -12.57 -67.33
C MET A 389 20.34 -12.08 -68.15
N CYS A 390 21.10 -11.10 -67.65
CA CYS A 390 22.33 -10.65 -68.32
C CYS A 390 23.36 -11.77 -68.44
N VAL A 391 23.60 -12.54 -67.38
CA VAL A 391 24.50 -13.69 -67.41
C VAL A 391 24.00 -14.75 -68.41
N GLY A 392 22.71 -15.06 -68.42
CA GLY A 392 22.10 -15.99 -69.37
C GLY A 392 22.22 -15.54 -70.83
N ILE A 393 22.01 -14.25 -71.11
CA ILE A 393 22.17 -13.66 -72.45
C ILE A 393 23.64 -13.70 -72.88
N CYS A 394 24.58 -13.37 -71.99
CA CYS A 394 26.01 -13.48 -72.29
C CYS A 394 26.41 -14.92 -72.63
N ILE A 395 25.94 -15.90 -71.87
CA ILE A 395 26.20 -17.32 -72.15
C ILE A 395 25.58 -17.74 -73.49
N ALA A 396 24.35 -17.30 -73.78
CA ALA A 396 23.68 -17.60 -75.05
C ALA A 396 24.39 -16.96 -76.26
N LEU A 397 24.88 -15.73 -76.13
CA LEU A 397 25.67 -15.06 -77.18
C LEU A 397 27.03 -15.74 -77.39
N VAL A 398 27.72 -16.11 -76.31
CA VAL A 398 28.98 -16.88 -76.40
C VAL A 398 28.72 -18.25 -77.05
N TYR A 399 27.62 -18.92 -76.72
CA TYR A 399 27.23 -20.19 -77.33
C TYR A 399 26.87 -20.05 -78.81
N ALA A 400 26.11 -19.02 -79.18
CA ALA A 400 25.74 -18.72 -80.57
C ALA A 400 26.98 -18.35 -81.40
N TYR A 401 27.91 -17.58 -80.82
CA TYR A 401 29.19 -17.25 -81.44
C TYR A 401 30.07 -18.50 -81.64
N ALA A 402 30.17 -19.35 -80.62
CA ALA A 402 30.92 -20.61 -80.69
C ALA A 402 30.32 -21.63 -81.69
N LYS A 403 29.02 -21.56 -81.96
CA LYS A 403 28.32 -22.42 -82.95
C LYS A 403 27.96 -21.73 -84.26
N ARG A 404 28.51 -20.54 -84.53
CA ARG A 404 28.29 -19.74 -85.75
C ARG A 404 28.36 -20.57 -87.03
N ASP A 405 29.35 -21.45 -87.16
CA ASP A 405 29.59 -22.23 -88.37
C ASP A 405 28.58 -23.37 -88.59
N LYS A 406 27.83 -23.77 -87.55
CA LYS A 406 26.72 -24.73 -87.66
C LYS A 406 25.37 -24.05 -87.96
N PHE A 407 25.16 -22.82 -87.49
CA PHE A 407 23.90 -22.09 -87.66
C PHE A 407 23.82 -21.33 -89.00
N PHE A 408 24.95 -20.88 -89.55
CA PHE A 408 25.02 -20.13 -90.81
C PHE A 408 25.58 -20.96 -91.97
N GLN A 409 25.24 -22.25 -92.07
CA GLN A 409 25.44 -22.99 -93.32
C GLN A 409 24.42 -22.54 -94.35
N ASN A 410 24.86 -21.66 -95.24
CA ASN A 410 24.07 -21.14 -96.34
C ASN A 410 23.78 -22.26 -97.35
N LYS A 411 22.56 -22.84 -97.31
CA LYS A 411 22.06 -23.71 -98.38
C LYS A 411 21.68 -22.84 -99.60
N ARG A 412 22.67 -22.33 -100.35
CA ARG A 412 22.49 -21.96 -101.77
C ARG A 412 23.82 -21.68 -102.48
N LYS A 413 23.87 -22.21 -103.72
CA LYS A 413 24.97 -22.35 -104.72
C LYS A 413 25.69 -23.71 -104.57
N GLN A 414 25.53 -24.75 -105.41
CA GLN A 414 25.18 -24.85 -106.85
C GLN A 414 25.97 -23.85 -107.70
N PHE A 415 27.23 -24.18 -108.03
CA PHE A 415 27.62 -24.97 -109.20
C PHE A 415 28.94 -25.68 -108.90
#